data_AF-Q7M8L7-F1
#
_entry.id   AF-Q7M8L7-F1
#
_cell.length_a   1.000
_cell.length_b   1.000
_cell.length_c   1.000
_cell.angle_alpha   90.00
_cell.angle_beta   90.00
_cell.angle_gamma   90.00
#
_symmetry.space_group_name_H-M   'P 1'
#
loop_
_entity.id
_entity.type
_entity.pdbx_description
1 polymer ?
#
loop_
_entity_poly.entity_id
_entity_poly.type
_entity_poly.pdbx_seq_one_letter_code
_entity_poly.pdbx_strand_id
1 'polypeptide(L)'
;MSIYFFHAMQAFFGVILLLALWSPKITLLESLLSLALGALGGISLYEISALYLLSPTLKIATDGMLLALLALFWPLFWLANPWPKRLWIALLGVGFGVEYGVMSQDFPLLKGELLDTLSILSLGLLVLALLFLALLLWLFSRIFASISPQAKRVCLWLVTLLLLGKILGEVGIALMRLGILPTHAWLLSLVAKLLHYAFWLPYIYGGIALILLGFYIQKRPLLRPKEELGSILFRRLKAERERMGRFFGASVAILFLSAGFLLYYDLYASRPPKISTPEVLEPVNGEFRIAMERLRDNDLHRFAYVTDEGNKVRFFLLNRYPDRDAPVAVFDACMICGDMGYVKKGEELICIACNVRIFIPSVGKEGGCNPIPFPYEFDGKEVIIKLETILKGVHYFSEVVEKSVSDPVSGAKIINLKAPKTYIFGGKTYYFENEANYERFKENPEAFAGEATHAHWRAQGYKAMEETK
;
A
#
# COMPACT_ATOMS: atom_id res chain seq x y z
N MET A 1 -3.78 4.78 -12.68
CA MET A 1 -5.11 4.81 -13.35
C MET A 1 -6.05 3.72 -12.84
N SER A 2 -5.63 2.44 -12.73
CA SER A 2 -6.45 1.37 -12.09
C SER A 2 -6.89 1.65 -10.65
N ILE A 3 -6.28 2.64 -10.01
CA ILE A 3 -6.58 3.07 -8.64
C ILE A 3 -8.05 3.43 -8.41
N TYR A 4 -8.74 4.06 -9.37
CA TYR A 4 -10.15 4.43 -9.20
C TYR A 4 -11.07 3.21 -9.14
N PHE A 5 -10.78 2.19 -9.97
CA PHE A 5 -11.48 0.91 -9.90
C PHE A 5 -11.21 0.23 -8.55
N PHE A 6 -9.95 0.24 -8.11
CA PHE A 6 -9.55 -0.30 -6.81
C PHE A 6 -10.26 0.40 -5.65
N HIS A 7 -10.25 1.74 -5.57
CA HIS A 7 -10.95 2.51 -4.53
C HIS A 7 -12.45 2.26 -4.52
N ALA A 8 -13.10 2.23 -5.69
CA ALA A 8 -14.54 1.96 -5.76
C ALA A 8 -14.89 0.54 -5.26
N MET A 9 -14.11 -0.46 -5.64
CA MET A 9 -14.29 -1.84 -5.13
C MET A 9 -14.00 -1.92 -3.62
N GLN A 10 -12.96 -1.22 -3.14
CA GLN A 10 -12.58 -1.17 -1.74
C GLN A 10 -13.69 -0.59 -0.87
N ALA A 11 -14.30 0.52 -1.29
CA ALA A 11 -15.36 1.20 -0.55
C ALA A 11 -16.71 0.45 -0.63
N PHE A 12 -17.13 0.00 -1.81
CA PHE A 12 -18.52 -0.40 -2.02
C PHE A 12 -18.78 -1.91 -2.08
N PHE A 13 -17.78 -2.76 -2.35
CA PHE A 13 -18.04 -4.18 -2.60
C PHE A 13 -18.64 -4.89 -1.37
N GLY A 14 -18.18 -4.56 -0.17
CA GLY A 14 -18.74 -5.10 1.07
C GLY A 14 -20.21 -4.75 1.26
N VAL A 15 -20.62 -3.51 0.97
CA VAL A 15 -22.03 -3.08 1.04
C VAL A 15 -22.88 -3.76 -0.02
N ILE A 16 -22.37 -3.88 -1.25
CA ILE A 16 -23.06 -4.59 -2.33
C ILE A 16 -23.34 -6.04 -1.93
N LEU A 17 -22.34 -6.72 -1.35
CA LEU A 17 -22.49 -8.08 -0.85
C LEU A 17 -23.49 -8.15 0.31
N LEU A 18 -23.44 -7.20 1.24
CA LEU A 18 -24.39 -7.07 2.35
C LEU A 18 -25.84 -6.92 1.85
N LEU A 19 -26.08 -6.03 0.87
CA LEU A 19 -27.42 -5.80 0.30
C LEU A 19 -27.93 -7.02 -0.47
N ALA A 20 -27.06 -7.68 -1.23
CA ALA A 20 -27.41 -8.92 -1.91
C ALA A 20 -27.81 -10.03 -0.92
N LEU A 21 -27.05 -10.18 0.16
CA LEU A 21 -27.30 -11.12 1.26
C LEU A 21 -28.44 -10.72 2.18
N TRP A 22 -28.87 -9.46 2.20
CA TRP A 22 -30.07 -9.07 2.92
C TRP A 22 -31.31 -9.42 2.09
N SER A 23 -31.29 -9.04 0.81
CA SER A 23 -32.45 -9.03 -0.10
C SER A 23 -33.63 -8.28 0.54
N PRO A 24 -33.50 -6.96 0.77
CA PRO A 24 -34.56 -6.18 1.40
C PRO A 24 -35.86 -6.32 0.59
N LYS A 25 -37.02 -6.24 1.25
CA LYS A 25 -38.34 -6.26 0.60
C LYS A 25 -38.63 -4.93 -0.15
N ILE A 26 -37.67 -4.47 -0.94
CA ILE A 26 -37.73 -3.33 -1.86
C ILE A 26 -37.16 -3.79 -3.20
N THR A 27 -37.45 -3.06 -4.27
CA THR A 27 -36.92 -3.41 -5.59
C THR A 27 -35.41 -3.17 -5.65
N LEU A 28 -34.73 -3.93 -6.52
CA LEU A 28 -33.29 -3.78 -6.72
C LEU A 28 -32.92 -2.36 -7.18
N LEU A 29 -33.74 -1.77 -8.05
CA LEU A 29 -33.54 -0.40 -8.53
C LEU A 29 -33.60 0.61 -7.39
N GLU A 30 -34.54 0.46 -6.45
CA GLU A 30 -34.61 1.31 -5.27
C GLU A 30 -33.39 1.15 -4.37
N SER A 31 -32.91 -0.09 -4.13
CA SER A 31 -31.67 -0.29 -3.38
C SER A 31 -30.47 0.39 -4.04
N LEU A 32 -30.34 0.24 -5.37
CA LEU A 32 -29.24 0.82 -6.14
C LEU A 32 -29.31 2.35 -6.15
N LEU A 33 -30.50 2.93 -6.39
CA LEU A 33 -30.69 4.37 -6.39
C LEU A 33 -30.45 4.98 -5.00
N SER A 34 -30.96 4.36 -3.93
CA SER A 34 -30.71 4.83 -2.57
C SER A 34 -29.21 4.80 -2.25
N LEU A 35 -28.51 3.73 -2.60
CA LEU A 35 -27.07 3.63 -2.38
C LEU A 35 -26.28 4.65 -3.21
N ALA A 36 -26.62 4.80 -4.49
CA ALA A 36 -25.95 5.71 -5.41
C ALA A 36 -26.17 7.18 -5.03
N LEU A 37 -27.40 7.58 -4.71
CA LEU A 37 -27.70 8.94 -4.24
C LEU A 37 -26.99 9.24 -2.91
N GLY A 38 -26.97 8.26 -2.00
CA GLY A 38 -26.21 8.34 -0.76
C GLY A 38 -24.71 8.52 -1.04
N ALA A 39 -24.12 7.69 -1.89
CA ALA A 39 -22.71 7.74 -2.26
C ALA A 39 -22.33 9.08 -2.90
N LEU A 40 -23.12 9.58 -3.83
CA LEU A 40 -22.93 10.90 -4.43
C LEU A 40 -23.03 12.01 -3.38
N GLY A 41 -23.99 11.93 -2.46
CA GLY A 41 -24.12 12.86 -1.34
C GLY A 41 -22.90 12.82 -0.42
N GLY A 42 -22.39 11.63 -0.10
CA GLY A 42 -21.19 11.43 0.71
C GLY A 42 -19.93 11.98 0.06
N ILE A 43 -19.71 11.69 -1.22
CA ILE A 43 -18.59 12.22 -1.99
C ILE A 43 -18.66 13.75 -2.05
N SER A 44 -19.83 14.32 -2.34
CA SER A 44 -20.01 15.77 -2.38
C SER A 44 -19.74 16.42 -1.02
N LEU A 45 -20.22 15.79 0.07
CA LEU A 45 -19.98 16.26 1.43
C LEU A 45 -18.49 16.21 1.79
N TYR A 46 -17.78 15.17 1.36
CA TYR A 46 -16.34 15.05 1.51
C TYR A 46 -15.61 16.19 0.79
N GLU A 47 -15.88 16.41 -0.51
CA GLU A 47 -15.25 17.47 -1.30
C GLU A 47 -15.48 18.85 -0.66
N ILE A 48 -16.72 19.16 -0.26
CA ILE A 48 -17.04 20.40 0.45
C ILE A 48 -16.26 20.48 1.76
N SER A 49 -16.22 19.42 2.56
CA SER A 49 -15.48 19.42 3.83
C SER A 49 -13.97 19.59 3.65
N ALA A 50 -13.40 19.08 2.55
CA ALA A 50 -11.98 19.21 2.24
C ALA A 50 -11.60 20.67 1.95
N LEU A 51 -12.49 21.43 1.28
CA LEU A 51 -12.30 22.87 1.05
C LEU A 51 -12.21 23.68 2.36
N TYR A 52 -12.88 23.22 3.42
CA TYR A 52 -12.89 23.86 4.74
C TYR A 52 -11.95 23.19 5.75
N LEU A 53 -11.10 22.23 5.34
CA LEU A 53 -10.20 21.47 6.21
C LEU A 53 -10.93 20.69 7.34
N LEU A 54 -12.20 20.33 7.10
CA LEU A 54 -13.06 19.56 8.03
C LEU A 54 -13.15 18.07 7.68
N SER A 55 -12.44 17.61 6.64
CA SER A 55 -12.52 16.23 6.16
C SER A 55 -12.16 15.16 7.21
N PRO A 56 -11.20 15.34 8.15
CA PRO A 56 -10.96 14.35 9.20
C PRO A 56 -12.13 14.24 10.18
N THR A 57 -12.72 15.38 10.57
CA THR A 57 -13.88 15.43 11.46
C THR A 57 -15.10 14.78 10.82
N LEU A 58 -15.34 15.07 9.54
CA LEU A 58 -16.41 14.43 8.77
C LEU A 58 -16.22 12.92 8.74
N LYS A 59 -15.01 12.43 8.44
CA LYS A 59 -14.71 10.99 8.39
C LYS A 59 -15.02 10.29 9.70
N ILE A 60 -14.58 10.85 10.83
CA ILE A 60 -14.86 10.29 12.17
C ILE A 60 -16.36 10.24 12.44
N ALA A 61 -17.08 11.33 12.13
CA ALA A 61 -18.53 11.39 12.33
C ALA A 61 -19.27 10.35 11.47
N THR A 62 -18.88 10.20 10.20
CA THR A 62 -19.47 9.22 9.28
C THR A 62 -19.13 7.79 9.68
N ASP A 63 -17.94 7.53 10.21
CA ASP A 63 -17.57 6.21 10.70
C ASP A 63 -18.35 5.83 11.96
N GLY A 64 -18.53 6.77 12.88
CA GLY A 64 -19.40 6.58 14.04
C GLY A 64 -20.85 6.28 13.63
N MET A 65 -21.36 6.99 12.62
CA MET A 65 -22.67 6.71 12.02
C MET A 65 -22.70 5.30 11.40
N LEU A 66 -21.70 4.91 10.62
CA LEU A 66 -21.65 3.57 10.00
C LEU A 66 -21.60 2.45 11.05
N LEU A 67 -20.84 2.62 12.14
CA LEU A 67 -20.83 1.67 13.27
C LEU A 67 -22.24 1.51 13.86
N ALA A 68 -22.92 2.62 14.14
CA ALA A 68 -24.28 2.60 14.65
C ALA A 68 -25.26 1.92 13.68
N LEU A 69 -25.19 2.24 12.38
CA LEU A 69 -26.05 1.66 11.35
C LEU A 69 -25.85 0.15 11.21
N LEU A 70 -24.60 -0.32 11.21
CA LEU A 70 -24.27 -1.75 11.09
C LEU A 70 -24.59 -2.53 12.37
N ALA A 71 -24.39 -1.94 13.55
CA ALA A 71 -24.78 -2.55 14.82
C ALA A 71 -26.30 -2.68 14.96
N LEU A 72 -27.05 -1.66 14.50
CA LEU A 72 -28.52 -1.61 14.54
C LEU A 72 -29.18 -2.13 13.26
N PHE A 73 -28.48 -2.94 12.48
CA PHE A 73 -28.98 -3.45 11.20
C PHE A 73 -30.14 -4.45 11.37
N TRP A 74 -30.09 -5.31 12.38
CA TRP A 74 -31.02 -6.44 12.53
C TRP A 74 -32.50 -6.09 12.75
N PRO A 75 -32.85 -5.05 13.54
CA PRO A 75 -34.24 -4.58 13.66
C PRO A 75 -34.93 -4.27 12.32
N LEU A 76 -34.17 -3.90 11.27
CA LEU A 76 -34.74 -3.57 9.96
C LEU A 76 -35.40 -4.76 9.25
N PHE A 77 -35.07 -6.00 9.64
CA PHE A 77 -35.72 -7.20 9.10
C PHE A 77 -37.21 -7.24 9.40
N TRP A 78 -37.62 -6.68 10.54
CA TRP A 78 -38.98 -6.82 11.06
C TRP A 78 -39.88 -5.66 10.64
N LEU A 79 -39.30 -4.59 10.08
CA LEU A 79 -40.05 -3.46 9.56
C LEU A 79 -40.74 -3.83 8.24
N ALA A 80 -42.07 -3.69 8.20
CA ALA A 80 -42.86 -3.86 6.99
C ALA A 80 -42.68 -2.67 6.03
N ASN A 81 -42.54 -1.44 6.57
CA ASN A 81 -42.40 -0.22 5.79
C ASN A 81 -41.07 -0.21 4.99
N PRO A 82 -41.10 0.08 3.67
CA PRO A 82 -39.88 0.18 2.86
C PRO A 82 -39.05 1.45 3.12
N TRP A 83 -39.64 2.53 3.64
CA TRP A 83 -38.96 3.82 3.83
C TRP A 83 -37.73 3.76 4.75
N PRO A 84 -37.80 3.17 5.96
CA PRO A 84 -36.62 3.04 6.82
C PRO A 84 -35.48 2.26 6.16
N LYS A 85 -35.79 1.28 5.29
CA LYS A 85 -34.78 0.49 4.57
C LYS A 85 -34.08 1.34 3.51
N ARG A 86 -34.84 2.13 2.74
CA ARG A 86 -34.28 3.06 1.74
C ARG A 86 -33.40 4.12 2.41
N LEU A 87 -33.87 4.70 3.51
CA LEU A 87 -33.09 5.66 4.29
C LEU A 87 -31.80 5.05 4.82
N TRP A 88 -31.87 3.85 5.41
CA TRP A 88 -30.69 3.16 5.91
C TRP A 88 -29.65 2.87 4.81
N ILE A 89 -30.11 2.40 3.63
CA ILE A 89 -29.23 2.18 2.48
C ILE A 89 -28.60 3.50 1.99
N ALA A 90 -29.37 4.59 1.97
CA ALA A 90 -28.85 5.90 1.59
C ALA A 90 -27.81 6.42 2.59
N LEU A 91 -28.01 6.24 3.89
CA LEU A 91 -27.05 6.61 4.93
C LEU A 91 -25.77 5.76 4.87
N LEU A 92 -25.88 4.46 4.58
CA LEU A 92 -24.69 3.66 4.24
C LEU A 92 -23.97 4.25 3.02
N GLY A 93 -24.72 4.59 1.97
CA GLY A 93 -24.17 5.24 0.78
C GLY A 93 -23.38 6.49 1.14
N VAL A 94 -23.91 7.37 2.00
CA VAL A 94 -23.20 8.57 2.47
C VAL A 94 -21.88 8.21 3.14
N GLY A 95 -21.87 7.28 4.09
CA GLY A 95 -20.65 6.91 4.81
C GLY A 95 -19.58 6.30 3.89
N PHE A 96 -19.96 5.34 3.05
CA PHE A 96 -19.01 4.73 2.09
C PHE A 96 -18.64 5.66 0.93
N GLY A 97 -19.47 6.66 0.62
CA GLY A 97 -19.14 7.75 -0.30
C GLY A 97 -18.06 8.68 0.26
N VAL A 98 -18.15 9.05 1.54
CA VAL A 98 -17.09 9.79 2.25
C VAL A 98 -15.81 8.96 2.31
N GLU A 99 -15.91 7.65 2.57
CA GLU A 99 -14.78 6.74 2.54
C GLU A 99 -14.07 6.73 1.18
N TYR A 100 -14.83 6.60 0.08
CA TYR A 100 -14.26 6.68 -1.27
C TYR A 100 -13.56 8.02 -1.52
N GLY A 101 -14.14 9.13 -1.06
CA GLY A 101 -13.55 10.46 -1.13
C GLY A 101 -12.20 10.53 -0.42
N VAL A 102 -12.13 10.06 0.83
CA VAL A 102 -10.87 9.98 1.61
C VAL A 102 -9.82 9.13 0.90
N MET A 103 -10.19 7.96 0.37
CA MET A 103 -9.24 7.11 -0.38
C MET A 103 -8.70 7.79 -1.63
N SER A 104 -9.54 8.57 -2.31
CA SER A 104 -9.23 9.19 -3.60
C SER A 104 -8.67 10.61 -3.50
N GLN A 105 -8.46 11.13 -2.29
CA GLN A 105 -8.10 12.54 -2.04
C GLN A 105 -6.85 13.01 -2.78
N ASP A 106 -5.82 12.15 -2.88
CA ASP A 106 -4.55 12.47 -3.55
C ASP A 106 -4.59 12.20 -5.07
N PHE A 107 -5.75 11.74 -5.55
CA PHE A 107 -6.01 11.31 -6.91
C PHE A 107 -7.23 12.04 -7.49
N PRO A 108 -7.20 13.38 -7.66
CA PRO A 108 -8.28 14.12 -8.29
C PRO A 108 -8.64 13.49 -9.64
N LEU A 109 -9.94 13.32 -9.87
CA LEU A 109 -10.47 12.64 -11.06
C LEU A 109 -10.11 13.41 -12.35
N LEU A 110 -10.05 14.74 -12.25
CA LEU A 110 -9.71 15.67 -13.33
C LEU A 110 -8.41 16.41 -12.94
N LYS A 111 -7.24 15.83 -13.24
CA LYS A 111 -5.91 16.42 -12.92
C LYS A 111 -5.44 17.49 -13.92
N GLY A 112 -6.07 17.58 -15.09
CA GLY A 112 -5.68 18.47 -16.19
C GLY A 112 -6.88 19.19 -16.80
N GLU A 113 -6.84 19.44 -18.11
CA GLU A 113 -8.03 19.89 -18.86
C GLU A 113 -9.14 18.83 -18.77
N LEU A 114 -10.41 19.28 -18.79
CA LEU A 114 -11.60 18.48 -18.49
C LEU A 114 -11.73 17.18 -19.32
N LEU A 115 -11.01 17.07 -20.44
CA LEU A 115 -11.05 15.97 -21.40
C LEU A 115 -9.65 15.47 -21.82
N ASP A 116 -8.64 15.59 -20.95
CA ASP A 116 -7.36 14.95 -21.23
C ASP A 116 -7.46 13.41 -21.15
N THR A 117 -6.53 12.72 -21.80
CA THR A 117 -6.52 11.25 -21.86
C THR A 117 -6.55 10.63 -20.45
N LEU A 118 -5.89 11.27 -19.49
CA LEU A 118 -5.78 10.80 -18.11
C LEU A 118 -7.14 10.86 -17.39
N SER A 119 -7.85 11.99 -17.52
CA SER A 119 -9.16 12.19 -16.92
C SER A 119 -10.21 11.24 -17.53
N ILE A 120 -10.19 11.05 -18.85
CA ILE A 120 -11.10 10.12 -19.54
C ILE A 120 -10.89 8.68 -19.03
N LEU A 121 -9.64 8.23 -18.92
CA LEU A 121 -9.32 6.90 -18.39
C LEU A 121 -9.72 6.75 -16.92
N SER A 122 -9.50 7.79 -16.12
CA SER A 122 -9.83 7.82 -14.69
C SER A 122 -11.34 7.72 -14.45
N LEU A 123 -12.12 8.56 -15.14
CA LEU A 123 -13.58 8.53 -15.12
C LEU A 123 -14.13 7.21 -15.67
N GLY A 124 -13.58 6.72 -16.80
CA GLY A 124 -13.98 5.46 -17.40
C GLY A 124 -13.80 4.26 -16.47
N LEU A 125 -12.69 4.20 -15.72
CA LEU A 125 -12.43 3.14 -14.75
C LEU A 125 -13.34 3.22 -13.52
N LEU A 126 -13.66 4.43 -13.05
CA LEU A 126 -14.64 4.62 -11.98
C LEU A 126 -16.04 4.14 -12.43
N VAL A 127 -16.50 4.59 -13.59
CA VAL A 127 -17.80 4.18 -14.17
C VAL A 127 -17.84 2.66 -14.37
N LEU A 128 -16.78 2.07 -14.89
CA LEU A 128 -16.67 0.61 -15.06
C LEU A 128 -16.81 -0.13 -13.73
N ALA A 129 -16.15 0.34 -12.66
CA ALA A 129 -16.26 -0.25 -11.33
C ALA A 129 -17.69 -0.17 -10.79
N LEU A 130 -18.35 0.99 -10.93
CA LEU A 130 -19.74 1.17 -10.50
C LEU A 130 -20.71 0.26 -11.30
N LEU A 131 -20.49 0.09 -12.59
CA LEU A 131 -21.25 -0.86 -13.43
C LEU A 131 -21.04 -2.30 -12.97
N PHE A 132 -19.81 -2.68 -12.63
CA PHE A 132 -19.49 -4.02 -12.12
C PHE A 132 -20.18 -4.26 -10.76
N LEU A 133 -20.12 -3.29 -9.85
CA LEU A 133 -20.80 -3.34 -8.56
C LEU A 133 -22.33 -3.45 -8.70
N ALA A 134 -22.93 -2.68 -9.61
CA ALA A 134 -24.36 -2.75 -9.90
C ALA A 134 -24.76 -4.11 -10.50
N LEU A 135 -23.96 -4.65 -11.42
CA LEU A 135 -24.17 -5.96 -12.02
C LEU A 135 -24.02 -7.08 -10.98
N LEU A 136 -23.01 -6.99 -10.10
CA LEU A 136 -22.79 -7.91 -8.98
C LEU A 136 -24.00 -7.91 -8.05
N LEU A 137 -24.52 -6.73 -7.67
CA LEU A 137 -25.73 -6.62 -6.87
C LEU A 137 -26.91 -7.34 -7.53
N TRP A 138 -27.16 -7.08 -8.82
CA TRP A 138 -28.24 -7.71 -9.57
C TRP A 138 -28.10 -9.24 -9.64
N LEU A 139 -26.93 -9.74 -10.01
CA LEU A 139 -26.65 -11.18 -10.11
C LEU A 139 -26.79 -11.85 -8.75
N PHE A 140 -26.13 -11.31 -7.72
CA PHE A 140 -26.10 -11.89 -6.39
C PHE A 140 -27.46 -11.87 -5.70
N SER A 141 -28.26 -10.80 -5.83
CA SER A 141 -29.62 -10.79 -5.29
C SER A 141 -30.50 -11.90 -5.89
N ARG A 142 -30.33 -12.23 -7.17
CA ARG A 142 -31.06 -13.34 -7.82
C ARG A 142 -30.55 -14.70 -7.39
N ILE A 143 -29.23 -14.86 -7.31
CA ILE A 143 -28.58 -16.12 -6.94
C ILE A 143 -28.81 -16.45 -5.46
N PHE A 144 -28.54 -15.50 -4.56
CA PHE A 144 -28.63 -15.72 -3.11
C PHE A 144 -30.06 -15.89 -2.61
N ALA A 145 -31.07 -15.45 -3.37
CA ALA A 145 -32.46 -15.78 -3.11
C ALA A 145 -32.75 -17.29 -3.18
N SER A 146 -31.95 -18.05 -3.92
CA SER A 146 -32.08 -19.51 -4.03
C SER A 146 -31.24 -20.28 -3.00
N ILE A 147 -30.40 -19.61 -2.21
CA ILE A 147 -29.53 -20.22 -1.19
C ILE A 147 -30.32 -20.51 0.09
N SER A 148 -29.85 -21.46 0.90
CA SER A 148 -30.52 -21.78 2.17
C SER A 148 -30.52 -20.57 3.12
N PRO A 149 -31.60 -20.35 3.90
CA PRO A 149 -31.67 -19.22 4.83
C PRO A 149 -30.57 -19.24 5.90
N GLN A 150 -30.08 -20.41 6.30
CA GLN A 150 -29.00 -20.55 7.26
C GLN A 150 -27.68 -20.05 6.69
N ALA A 151 -27.26 -20.52 5.50
CA ALA A 151 -26.03 -20.07 4.85
C ALA A 151 -26.05 -18.56 4.56
N LYS A 152 -27.20 -18.05 4.10
CA LYS A 152 -27.41 -16.60 3.88
C LYS A 152 -27.22 -15.81 5.17
N ARG A 153 -27.81 -16.24 6.30
CA ARG A 153 -27.64 -15.58 7.61
C ARG A 153 -26.21 -15.61 8.12
N VAL A 154 -25.51 -16.74 8.00
CA VAL A 154 -24.10 -16.87 8.41
C VAL A 154 -23.22 -15.92 7.61
N CYS A 155 -23.35 -15.92 6.28
CA CYS A 155 -22.58 -15.02 5.42
C CYS A 155 -22.92 -13.55 5.69
N LEU A 156 -24.19 -13.24 5.94
CA LEU A 156 -24.62 -11.88 6.29
C LEU A 156 -23.96 -11.42 7.60
N TRP A 157 -23.97 -12.25 8.65
CA TRP A 157 -23.24 -11.96 9.89
C TRP A 157 -21.75 -11.74 9.65
N LEU A 158 -21.11 -12.62 8.88
CA LEU A 158 -19.69 -12.53 8.57
C LEU A 158 -19.35 -11.22 7.84
N VAL A 159 -20.12 -10.85 6.80
CA VAL A 159 -19.90 -9.60 6.06
C VAL A 159 -20.11 -8.38 6.94
N THR A 160 -21.15 -8.36 7.78
CA THR A 160 -21.37 -7.27 8.76
C THR A 160 -20.21 -7.14 9.74
N LEU A 161 -19.71 -8.26 10.28
CA LEU A 161 -18.57 -8.26 11.21
C LEU A 161 -17.28 -7.77 10.55
N LEU A 162 -17.02 -8.15 9.30
CA LEU A 162 -15.87 -7.66 8.54
C LEU A 162 -15.94 -6.14 8.30
N LEU A 163 -17.12 -5.63 7.93
CA LEU A 163 -17.34 -4.18 7.78
C LEU A 163 -17.15 -3.44 9.11
N LEU A 164 -17.74 -3.96 10.20
CA LEU A 164 -17.55 -3.39 11.54
C LEU A 164 -16.08 -3.39 11.96
N GLY A 165 -15.36 -4.49 11.75
CA GLY A 165 -13.93 -4.60 12.07
C GLY A 165 -13.09 -3.57 11.32
N LYS A 166 -13.36 -3.37 10.02
CA LYS A 166 -12.72 -2.32 9.22
C LYS A 166 -12.93 -0.94 9.83
N ILE A 167 -14.19 -0.56 10.06
CA ILE A 167 -14.55 0.78 10.55
C ILE A 167 -14.02 1.00 11.97
N LEU A 168 -14.04 -0.04 12.83
CA LEU A 168 -13.43 0.01 14.16
C LEU A 168 -11.92 0.26 14.10
N GLY A 169 -11.22 -0.31 13.12
CA GLY A 169 -9.80 -0.02 12.88
C GLY A 169 -9.57 1.46 12.53
N GLU A 170 -10.40 2.01 11.63
CA GLU A 170 -10.31 3.41 11.18
C GLU A 170 -10.64 4.41 12.31
N VAL A 171 -11.70 4.16 13.07
CA VAL A 171 -12.04 4.95 14.26
C VAL A 171 -10.97 4.82 15.33
N GLY A 172 -10.46 3.61 15.58
CA GLY A 172 -9.42 3.35 16.57
C GLY A 172 -8.16 4.17 16.32
N ILE A 173 -7.64 4.17 15.09
CA ILE A 173 -6.46 4.97 14.75
C ILE A 173 -6.76 6.47 14.79
N ALA A 174 -7.96 6.91 14.40
CA ALA A 174 -8.35 8.31 14.47
C ALA A 174 -8.41 8.82 15.92
N LEU A 175 -9.03 8.06 16.82
CA LEU A 175 -9.12 8.40 18.25
C LEU A 175 -7.74 8.39 18.94
N MET A 176 -6.83 7.51 18.54
CA MET A 176 -5.43 7.54 19.02
C MET A 176 -4.72 8.82 18.57
N ARG A 177 -4.88 9.23 17.31
CA ARG A 177 -4.30 10.47 16.77
C ARG A 177 -4.82 11.71 17.48
N LEU A 178 -6.08 11.69 17.93
CA LEU A 178 -6.69 12.77 18.73
C LEU A 178 -6.31 12.71 20.22
N GLY A 179 -5.56 11.71 20.67
CA GLY A 179 -5.20 11.52 22.08
C GLY A 179 -6.37 11.09 22.97
N ILE A 180 -7.52 10.76 22.40
CA ILE A 180 -8.72 10.31 23.15
C ILE A 180 -8.53 8.87 23.62
N LEU A 181 -7.89 8.03 22.80
CA LEU A 181 -7.68 6.61 23.07
C LEU A 181 -6.18 6.33 23.30
N PRO A 182 -5.79 5.68 24.41
CA PRO A 182 -4.38 5.45 24.72
C PRO A 182 -3.73 4.45 23.75
N THR A 183 -2.45 4.65 23.44
CA THR A 183 -1.65 3.84 22.52
C THR A 183 -0.98 2.63 23.21
N HIS A 184 -1.77 1.79 23.88
CA HIS A 184 -1.26 0.53 24.44
C HIS A 184 -0.81 -0.43 23.32
N ALA A 185 0.29 -1.16 23.53
CA ALA A 185 0.89 -2.03 22.51
C ALA A 185 -0.09 -3.06 21.92
N TRP A 186 -0.94 -3.68 22.75
CA TRP A 186 -1.95 -4.65 22.29
C TRP A 186 -3.04 -3.99 21.43
N LEU A 187 -3.48 -2.79 21.81
CA LEU A 187 -4.56 -2.06 21.15
C LEU A 187 -4.09 -1.49 19.83
N LEU A 188 -2.88 -0.94 19.80
CA LEU A 188 -2.22 -0.51 18.56
C LEU A 188 -2.00 -1.70 17.62
N SER A 189 -1.57 -2.87 18.13
CA SER A 189 -1.43 -4.08 17.31
C SER A 189 -2.77 -4.54 16.72
N LEU A 190 -3.85 -4.51 17.51
CA LEU A 190 -5.20 -4.86 17.05
C LEU A 190 -5.67 -3.91 15.95
N VAL A 191 -5.59 -2.59 16.17
CA VAL A 191 -5.97 -1.57 15.19
C VAL A 191 -5.15 -1.71 13.91
N ALA A 192 -3.82 -1.87 14.03
CA ALA A 192 -2.94 -2.06 12.88
C ALA A 192 -3.29 -3.31 12.08
N LYS A 193 -3.62 -4.43 12.74
CA LYS A 193 -4.07 -5.66 12.07
C LYS A 193 -5.41 -5.48 11.37
N LEU A 194 -6.38 -4.83 12.00
CA LEU A 194 -7.68 -4.56 11.37
C LEU A 194 -7.51 -3.74 10.10
N LEU A 195 -6.69 -2.69 10.13
CA LEU A 195 -6.39 -1.88 8.96
C LEU A 195 -5.60 -2.63 7.89
N HIS A 196 -4.62 -3.45 8.31
CA HIS A 196 -3.84 -4.28 7.39
C HIS A 196 -4.72 -5.29 6.64
N TYR A 197 -5.62 -6.00 7.34
CA TYR A 197 -6.52 -6.95 6.70
C TYR A 197 -7.69 -6.27 5.97
N ALA A 198 -8.05 -5.04 6.34
CA ALA A 198 -9.06 -4.26 5.62
C ALA A 198 -8.67 -4.06 4.15
N PHE A 199 -7.38 -3.87 3.85
CA PHE A 199 -6.86 -3.80 2.49
C PHE A 199 -7.26 -5.02 1.63
N TRP A 200 -7.32 -6.22 2.23
CA TRP A 200 -7.63 -7.47 1.52
C TRP A 200 -9.12 -7.80 1.44
N LEU A 201 -10.00 -6.95 1.98
CA LEU A 201 -11.43 -7.26 2.08
C LEU A 201 -12.14 -7.52 0.75
N PRO A 202 -11.88 -6.80 -0.36
CA PRO A 202 -12.52 -7.11 -1.63
C PRO A 202 -12.26 -8.55 -2.09
N TYR A 203 -11.06 -9.08 -1.86
CA TYR A 203 -10.73 -10.47 -2.16
C TYR A 203 -11.48 -11.45 -1.27
N ILE A 204 -11.59 -11.14 0.04
CA ILE A 204 -12.34 -11.94 1.01
C ILE A 204 -13.83 -11.97 0.62
N TYR A 205 -14.42 -10.83 0.26
CA TYR A 205 -15.80 -10.75 -0.22
C TYR A 205 -16.00 -11.53 -1.52
N GLY A 206 -15.04 -11.47 -2.44
CA GLY A 206 -15.02 -12.29 -3.65
C GLY A 206 -15.00 -13.79 -3.32
N GLY A 207 -14.19 -14.22 -2.36
CA GLY A 207 -14.12 -15.59 -1.87
C GLY A 207 -15.45 -16.07 -1.26
N ILE A 208 -16.07 -15.25 -0.40
CA ILE A 208 -17.41 -15.53 0.16
C ILE A 208 -18.43 -15.69 -0.95
N ALA A 209 -18.42 -14.79 -1.95
CA ALA A 209 -19.32 -14.88 -3.10
C ALA A 209 -19.10 -16.15 -3.93
N LEU A 210 -17.84 -16.57 -4.15
CA LEU A 210 -17.51 -17.81 -4.85
C LEU A 210 -18.00 -19.06 -4.10
N ILE A 211 -17.90 -19.09 -2.77
CA ILE A 211 -18.44 -20.19 -1.95
C ILE A 211 -19.96 -20.27 -2.13
N LEU A 212 -20.67 -19.13 -2.08
CA LEU A 212 -22.12 -19.07 -2.30
C LEU A 212 -22.51 -19.48 -3.73
N LEU A 213 -21.70 -19.13 -4.74
CA LEU A 213 -21.87 -19.58 -6.11
C LEU A 213 -21.66 -21.10 -6.24
N GLY A 214 -20.77 -21.70 -5.44
CA GLY A 214 -20.61 -23.14 -5.31
C GLY A 214 -21.87 -23.82 -4.81
N PHE A 215 -22.48 -23.31 -3.73
CA PHE A 215 -23.76 -23.82 -3.25
C PHE A 215 -24.90 -23.62 -4.26
N TYR A 216 -24.86 -22.54 -5.05
CA TYR A 216 -25.84 -22.30 -6.09
C TYR A 216 -25.77 -23.34 -7.21
N ILE A 217 -24.57 -23.61 -7.74
CA ILE A 217 -24.42 -24.54 -8.87
C ILE A 217 -24.68 -25.99 -8.46
N GLN A 218 -24.46 -26.36 -7.19
CA GLN A 218 -24.83 -27.66 -6.65
C GLN A 218 -26.34 -27.93 -6.70
N LYS A 219 -27.18 -26.89 -6.68
CA LYS A 219 -28.65 -27.02 -6.81
C LYS A 219 -29.13 -27.19 -8.25
N ARG A 220 -28.22 -27.24 -9.22
CA ARG A 220 -28.57 -27.36 -10.64
C ARG A 220 -29.29 -28.70 -10.88
N PRO A 221 -30.46 -28.71 -11.52
CA PRO A 221 -31.20 -29.94 -11.73
C PRO A 221 -30.44 -30.91 -12.66
N LEU A 222 -30.46 -32.19 -12.30
CA LEU A 222 -29.99 -33.27 -13.15
C LEU A 222 -30.93 -33.38 -14.37
N LEU A 223 -30.34 -33.36 -15.56
CA LEU A 223 -31.10 -33.51 -16.81
C LEU A 223 -31.13 -35.00 -17.15
N ARG A 224 -32.29 -35.63 -16.97
CA ARG A 224 -32.52 -37.03 -17.37
C ARG A 224 -32.93 -37.12 -18.85
N PRO A 225 -32.88 -38.32 -19.48
CA PRO A 225 -33.33 -38.52 -20.85
C PRO A 225 -34.75 -38.00 -21.08
N LYS A 226 -35.02 -37.52 -22.30
CA LYS A 226 -36.30 -36.92 -22.68
C LYS A 226 -37.44 -37.95 -22.60
N GLU A 227 -37.10 -39.21 -22.84
CA GLU A 227 -37.97 -40.37 -22.85
C GLU A 227 -38.56 -40.63 -21.46
N GLU A 228 -37.80 -40.36 -20.38
CA GLU A 228 -38.22 -40.57 -18.99
C GLU A 228 -39.07 -39.42 -18.44
N LEU A 229 -38.77 -38.17 -18.83
CA LEU A 229 -39.36 -36.97 -18.23
C LEU A 229 -40.56 -36.42 -19.01
N GLY A 230 -40.68 -36.79 -20.28
CA GLY A 230 -41.59 -36.13 -21.23
C GLY A 230 -41.06 -34.78 -21.73
N SER A 231 -41.58 -34.34 -22.88
CA SER A 231 -41.04 -33.20 -23.63
C SER A 231 -41.12 -31.86 -22.89
N ILE A 232 -42.20 -31.61 -22.13
CA ILE A 232 -42.44 -30.34 -21.44
C ILE A 232 -41.50 -30.17 -20.25
N LEU A 233 -41.43 -31.17 -19.37
CA LEU A 233 -40.57 -31.12 -18.19
C LEU A 233 -39.09 -31.10 -18.59
N PHE A 234 -38.70 -31.87 -19.60
CA PHE A 234 -37.35 -31.82 -20.16
C PHE A 234 -36.96 -30.41 -20.63
N ARG A 235 -37.84 -29.74 -21.40
CA ARG A 235 -37.60 -28.35 -21.85
C ARG A 235 -37.48 -27.37 -20.68
N ARG A 236 -38.34 -27.51 -19.66
CA ARG A 236 -38.30 -26.65 -18.45
C ARG A 236 -36.99 -26.84 -17.67
N LEU A 237 -36.59 -28.07 -17.39
CA LEU A 237 -35.35 -28.38 -16.68
C LEU A 237 -34.11 -27.94 -17.46
N LYS A 238 -34.12 -28.14 -18.79
CA LYS A 238 -33.05 -27.64 -19.67
C LYS A 238 -32.94 -26.11 -19.59
N ALA A 239 -34.05 -25.39 -19.71
CA ALA A 239 -34.06 -23.92 -19.63
C ALA A 239 -33.59 -23.40 -18.26
N GLU A 240 -34.01 -24.05 -17.17
CA GLU A 240 -33.54 -23.70 -15.82
C GLU A 240 -32.05 -23.98 -15.64
N ARG A 241 -31.58 -25.13 -16.13
CA ARG A 241 -30.18 -25.55 -16.10
C ARG A 241 -29.27 -24.59 -16.89
N GLU A 242 -29.74 -24.08 -18.03
CA GLU A 242 -29.05 -23.07 -18.84
C GLU A 242 -29.08 -21.71 -18.18
N ARG A 243 -30.22 -21.29 -17.63
CA ARG A 243 -30.35 -20.06 -16.85
C ARG A 243 -29.34 -20.06 -15.70
N MET A 244 -29.35 -21.08 -14.84
CA MET A 244 -28.41 -21.18 -13.72
C MET A 244 -26.95 -21.16 -14.19
N GLY A 245 -26.64 -21.86 -15.29
CA GLY A 245 -25.31 -21.84 -15.89
C GLY A 245 -24.88 -20.44 -16.36
N ARG A 246 -25.77 -19.68 -16.99
CA ARG A 246 -25.49 -18.30 -17.43
C ARG A 246 -25.29 -17.35 -16.26
N PHE A 247 -26.14 -17.41 -15.23
CA PHE A 247 -25.98 -16.59 -14.02
C PHE A 247 -24.67 -16.92 -13.29
N PHE A 248 -24.37 -18.20 -13.09
CA PHE A 248 -23.11 -18.64 -12.49
C PHE A 248 -21.91 -18.17 -13.32
N GLY A 249 -21.91 -18.41 -14.63
CA GLY A 249 -20.82 -18.03 -15.53
C GLY A 249 -20.59 -16.52 -15.57
N ALA A 250 -21.67 -15.73 -15.64
CA ALA A 250 -21.58 -14.26 -15.60
C ALA A 250 -21.03 -13.76 -14.25
N SER A 251 -21.48 -14.33 -13.13
CA SER A 251 -20.99 -13.98 -11.79
C SER A 251 -19.51 -14.34 -11.59
N VAL A 252 -19.08 -15.50 -12.07
CA VAL A 252 -17.67 -15.88 -12.03
C VAL A 252 -16.86 -14.95 -12.93
N ALA A 253 -17.29 -14.72 -14.18
CA ALA A 253 -16.58 -13.84 -15.10
C ALA A 253 -16.38 -12.44 -14.53
N ILE A 254 -17.43 -11.82 -13.98
CA ILE A 254 -17.33 -10.47 -13.41
C ILE A 254 -16.43 -10.43 -12.17
N LEU A 255 -16.47 -11.45 -11.30
CA LEU A 255 -15.58 -11.54 -10.14
C LEU A 255 -14.11 -11.70 -10.54
N PHE A 256 -13.81 -12.52 -11.55
CA PHE A 256 -12.46 -12.71 -12.05
C PHE A 256 -11.93 -11.46 -12.77
N LEU A 257 -12.78 -10.76 -13.54
CA LEU A 257 -12.41 -9.48 -14.14
C LEU A 257 -12.13 -8.43 -13.06
N SER A 258 -13.00 -8.30 -12.06
CA SER A 258 -12.75 -7.43 -10.89
C SER A 258 -11.43 -7.78 -10.20
N ALA A 259 -11.19 -9.06 -9.91
CA ALA A 259 -9.94 -9.51 -9.29
C ALA A 259 -8.72 -9.21 -10.17
N GLY A 260 -8.84 -9.28 -11.50
CA GLY A 260 -7.79 -8.88 -12.43
C GLY A 260 -7.40 -7.41 -12.30
N PHE A 261 -8.37 -6.50 -12.20
CA PHE A 261 -8.10 -5.08 -11.96
C PHE A 261 -7.46 -4.82 -10.60
N LEU A 262 -7.96 -5.50 -9.55
CA LEU A 262 -7.40 -5.39 -8.20
C LEU A 262 -5.95 -5.89 -8.16
N LEU A 263 -5.69 -7.10 -8.68
CA LEU A 263 -4.36 -7.69 -8.73
C LEU A 263 -3.40 -6.89 -9.61
N TYR A 264 -3.89 -6.32 -10.72
CA TYR A 264 -3.05 -5.43 -11.54
C TYR A 264 -2.65 -4.17 -10.77
N TYR A 265 -3.56 -3.60 -9.98
CA TYR A 265 -3.20 -2.48 -9.10
C TYR A 265 -2.18 -2.92 -8.04
N ASP A 266 -2.45 -3.98 -7.29
CA ASP A 266 -1.62 -4.42 -6.17
C ASP A 266 -0.24 -4.90 -6.60
N LEU A 267 -0.18 -5.69 -7.68
CA LEU A 267 1.06 -6.32 -8.11
C LEU A 267 1.86 -5.47 -9.08
N TYR A 268 1.29 -4.46 -9.73
CA TYR A 268 1.98 -3.70 -10.78
C TYR A 268 1.79 -2.19 -10.65
N ALA A 269 0.55 -1.69 -10.70
CA ALA A 269 0.32 -0.25 -10.82
C ALA A 269 0.64 0.54 -9.53
N SER A 270 0.61 -0.09 -8.37
CA SER A 270 0.96 0.50 -7.07
C SER A 270 2.46 0.47 -6.76
N ARG A 271 3.28 -0.17 -7.61
CA ARG A 271 4.72 -0.30 -7.35
C ARG A 271 5.38 1.07 -7.28
N PRO A 272 6.25 1.31 -6.28
CA PRO A 272 7.02 2.54 -6.23
C PRO A 272 7.92 2.66 -7.47
N PRO A 273 8.28 3.90 -7.88
CA PRO A 273 9.29 4.11 -8.90
C PRO A 273 10.58 3.37 -8.55
N LYS A 274 11.20 2.73 -9.55
CA LYS A 274 12.50 2.08 -9.35
C LYS A 274 13.61 3.12 -9.38
N ILE A 275 14.57 2.97 -8.47
CA ILE A 275 15.85 3.69 -8.54
C ILE A 275 16.65 3.24 -9.77
N SER A 276 17.43 4.15 -10.37
CA SER A 276 18.45 3.80 -11.36
C SER A 276 19.52 2.92 -10.73
N THR A 277 20.07 1.99 -11.52
CA THR A 277 21.14 1.09 -11.07
C THR A 277 22.37 1.91 -10.66
N PRO A 278 22.89 1.78 -9.42
CA PRO A 278 24.10 2.49 -9.02
C PRO A 278 25.33 1.96 -9.76
N GLU A 279 26.19 2.87 -10.22
CA GLU A 279 27.55 2.53 -10.64
C GLU A 279 28.41 2.22 -9.40
N VAL A 280 29.02 1.04 -9.37
CA VAL A 280 29.88 0.66 -8.25
C VAL A 280 31.25 1.29 -8.46
N LEU A 281 31.69 2.11 -7.51
CA LEU A 281 32.99 2.78 -7.54
C LEU A 281 33.94 2.15 -6.53
N GLU A 282 35.21 2.09 -6.90
CA GLU A 282 36.32 1.76 -6.00
C GLU A 282 37.12 3.04 -5.70
N PRO A 283 37.53 3.28 -4.45
CA PRO A 283 38.30 4.45 -4.10
C PRO A 283 39.74 4.34 -4.62
N VAL A 284 40.29 5.43 -5.13
CA VAL A 284 41.70 5.54 -5.51
C VAL A 284 42.39 6.44 -4.49
N ASN A 285 43.42 5.93 -3.81
CA ASN A 285 44.10 6.63 -2.70
C ASN A 285 43.13 7.10 -1.59
N GLY A 286 42.07 6.32 -1.33
CA GLY A 286 41.08 6.65 -0.31
C GLY A 286 40.03 7.69 -0.73
N GLU A 287 39.95 8.04 -2.01
CA GLU A 287 39.04 9.04 -2.53
C GLU A 287 38.23 8.53 -3.73
N PHE A 288 36.99 9.02 -3.85
CA PHE A 288 36.20 8.95 -5.06
C PHE A 288 36.24 10.30 -5.75
N ARG A 289 36.60 10.32 -7.04
CA ARG A 289 36.68 11.54 -7.85
C ARG A 289 35.69 11.45 -9.00
N ILE A 290 34.74 12.37 -9.03
CA ILE A 290 33.68 12.42 -10.05
C ILE A 290 33.79 13.73 -10.82
N ALA A 291 34.07 13.66 -12.12
CA ALA A 291 34.17 14.84 -12.98
C ALA A 291 32.83 15.59 -13.08
N MET A 292 32.88 16.91 -12.95
CA MET A 292 31.72 17.81 -13.06
C MET A 292 31.01 17.69 -14.41
N GLU A 293 31.75 17.38 -15.48
CA GLU A 293 31.20 17.16 -16.81
C GLU A 293 30.07 16.11 -16.82
N ARG A 294 30.18 15.07 -15.97
CA ARG A 294 29.14 14.04 -15.86
C ARG A 294 27.82 14.60 -15.33
N LEU A 295 27.85 15.69 -14.55
CA LEU A 295 26.69 16.24 -13.86
C LEU A 295 26.04 17.41 -14.62
N ARG A 296 26.65 17.88 -15.72
CA ARG A 296 26.13 19.00 -16.53
C ARG A 296 24.89 18.66 -17.34
N ASP A 297 24.54 17.38 -17.44
CA ASP A 297 23.24 16.92 -17.95
C ASP A 297 22.07 17.24 -16.99
N ASN A 298 22.39 17.70 -15.77
CA ASN A 298 21.45 18.00 -14.69
C ASN A 298 20.59 16.80 -14.28
N ASP A 299 21.03 15.56 -14.55
CA ASP A 299 20.35 14.35 -14.09
C ASP A 299 20.92 13.86 -12.74
N LEU A 300 20.25 12.85 -12.16
CA LEU A 300 20.70 12.17 -10.96
C LEU A 300 21.65 11.02 -11.32
N HIS A 301 22.91 11.16 -10.93
CA HIS A 301 23.95 10.14 -11.11
C HIS A 301 24.13 9.37 -9.82
N ARG A 302 23.74 8.09 -9.83
CA ARG A 302 23.79 7.23 -8.65
C ARG A 302 25.04 6.35 -8.66
N PHE A 303 25.71 6.30 -7.52
CA PHE A 303 26.88 5.51 -7.25
C PHE A 303 26.67 4.62 -6.03
N ALA A 304 27.51 3.59 -5.89
CA ALA A 304 27.59 2.79 -4.70
C ALA A 304 29.03 2.38 -4.40
N TYR A 305 29.33 2.20 -3.11
CA TYR A 305 30.52 1.52 -2.65
C TYR A 305 30.11 0.27 -1.88
N VAL A 306 30.81 -0.84 -2.11
CA VAL A 306 30.61 -2.09 -1.38
C VAL A 306 31.75 -2.26 -0.39
N THR A 307 31.45 -2.12 0.90
CA THR A 307 32.46 -2.23 1.95
C THR A 307 33.10 -3.62 1.98
N ASP A 308 34.18 -3.79 2.73
CA ASP A 308 34.82 -5.09 2.90
C ASP A 308 33.92 -6.14 3.53
N GLU A 309 32.94 -5.70 4.32
CA GLU A 309 31.91 -6.54 4.94
C GLU A 309 30.77 -6.90 3.97
N GLY A 310 30.72 -6.25 2.81
CA GLY A 310 29.67 -6.40 1.80
C GLY A 310 28.50 -5.43 1.95
N ASN A 311 28.55 -4.45 2.87
CA ASN A 311 27.50 -3.43 2.95
C ASN A 311 27.54 -2.54 1.71
N LYS A 312 26.39 -2.33 1.07
CA LYS A 312 26.30 -1.48 -0.13
C LYS A 312 25.80 -0.10 0.25
N VAL A 313 26.71 0.86 0.27
CA VAL A 313 26.42 2.26 0.59
C VAL A 313 26.15 3.01 -0.70
N ARG A 314 24.93 3.53 -0.86
CA ARG A 314 24.54 4.27 -2.07
C ARG A 314 24.61 5.77 -1.83
N PHE A 315 25.09 6.50 -2.82
CA PHE A 315 25.09 7.95 -2.84
C PHE A 315 24.77 8.42 -4.24
N PHE A 316 24.29 9.64 -4.39
CA PHE A 316 24.09 10.22 -5.71
C PHE A 316 24.60 11.64 -5.76
N LEU A 317 24.96 12.04 -6.97
CA LEU A 317 25.34 13.40 -7.30
C LEU A 317 24.36 13.95 -8.34
N LEU A 318 24.08 15.25 -8.24
CA LEU A 318 23.39 16.00 -9.28
C LEU A 318 23.90 17.44 -9.29
N ASN A 319 23.68 18.14 -10.40
CA ASN A 319 23.89 19.58 -10.46
C ASN A 319 22.61 20.31 -10.03
N ARG A 320 22.71 21.26 -9.10
CA ARG A 320 21.52 21.92 -8.53
C ARG A 320 20.89 22.96 -9.45
N TYR A 321 21.67 23.51 -10.38
CA TYR A 321 21.27 24.62 -11.22
C TYR A 321 21.67 24.36 -12.68
N PRO A 322 20.75 24.44 -13.66
CA PRO A 322 21.06 24.18 -15.06
C PRO A 322 22.08 25.14 -15.69
N ASP A 323 22.17 26.36 -15.15
CA ASP A 323 22.91 27.48 -15.70
C ASP A 323 24.33 27.64 -15.13
N ARG A 324 24.71 26.85 -14.12
CA ARG A 324 26.03 26.94 -13.48
C ARG A 324 26.45 25.64 -12.82
N ASP A 325 27.76 25.45 -12.67
CA ASP A 325 28.33 24.31 -11.95
C ASP A 325 28.12 24.50 -10.44
N ALA A 326 27.19 23.73 -9.87
CA ALA A 326 26.86 23.72 -8.46
C ALA A 326 26.48 22.29 -8.01
N PRO A 327 27.43 21.35 -8.09
CA PRO A 327 27.17 19.96 -7.76
C PRO A 327 26.75 19.81 -6.30
N VAL A 328 26.08 18.71 -6.00
CA VAL A 328 25.81 18.26 -4.64
C VAL A 328 25.96 16.75 -4.57
N ALA A 329 26.66 16.27 -3.54
CA ALA A 329 26.78 14.85 -3.20
C ALA A 329 26.05 14.57 -1.89
N VAL A 330 25.22 13.52 -1.88
CA VAL A 330 24.38 13.12 -0.74
C VAL A 330 24.19 11.61 -0.71
N PHE A 331 23.90 11.05 0.45
CA PHE A 331 23.50 9.64 0.56
C PHE A 331 22.14 9.44 -0.10
N ASP A 332 21.94 8.30 -0.77
CA ASP A 332 20.65 7.90 -1.34
C ASP A 332 19.73 7.29 -0.26
N ALA A 333 19.57 8.02 0.83
CA ALA A 333 18.80 7.63 2.00
C ALA A 333 18.18 8.87 2.68
N CYS A 334 17.06 8.66 3.35
CA CYS A 334 16.29 9.65 4.10
C CYS A 334 16.41 9.39 5.60
N MET A 335 16.62 10.43 6.42
CA MET A 335 16.64 10.28 7.89
C MET A 335 15.33 9.70 8.45
N ILE A 336 14.19 10.03 7.82
CA ILE A 336 12.86 9.64 8.27
C ILE A 336 12.42 8.32 7.63
N CYS A 337 12.68 8.16 6.33
CA CYS A 337 12.11 7.07 5.53
C CYS A 337 13.07 5.92 5.25
N GLY A 338 14.36 6.05 5.60
CA GLY A 338 15.38 5.04 5.34
C GLY A 338 15.91 5.04 3.91
N ASP A 339 16.45 3.90 3.48
CA ASP A 339 17.20 3.67 2.25
C ASP A 339 16.36 3.24 1.05
N MET A 340 15.09 3.66 0.99
CA MET A 340 14.28 3.46 -0.23
C MET A 340 14.80 4.29 -1.41
N GLY A 341 15.54 5.36 -1.14
CA GLY A 341 16.19 6.21 -2.12
C GLY A 341 15.28 7.24 -2.79
N TYR A 342 15.84 7.90 -3.80
CA TYR A 342 15.22 9.02 -4.50
C TYR A 342 15.15 8.81 -6.01
N VAL A 343 14.20 9.47 -6.68
CA VAL A 343 14.15 9.52 -8.15
C VAL A 343 13.99 10.95 -8.61
N LYS A 344 14.71 11.31 -9.68
CA LYS A 344 14.51 12.57 -10.37
C LYS A 344 13.52 12.36 -11.52
N LYS A 345 12.48 13.20 -11.61
CA LYS A 345 11.51 13.22 -12.70
C LYS A 345 11.36 14.65 -13.19
N GLY A 346 11.95 14.96 -14.34
CA GLY A 346 12.04 16.35 -14.82
C GLY A 346 12.86 17.19 -13.84
N GLU A 347 12.26 18.26 -13.32
CA GLU A 347 12.86 19.19 -12.35
C GLU A 347 12.59 18.82 -10.88
N GLU A 348 11.91 17.70 -10.64
CA GLU A 348 11.54 17.27 -9.28
C GLU A 348 12.43 16.13 -8.81
N LEU A 349 12.97 16.24 -7.60
CA LEU A 349 13.51 15.10 -6.86
C LEU A 349 12.42 14.56 -5.94
N ILE A 350 12.20 13.24 -5.92
CA ILE A 350 11.10 12.62 -5.20
C ILE A 350 11.65 11.53 -4.28
N CYS A 351 11.31 11.61 -2.99
CA CYS A 351 11.57 10.50 -2.05
C CYS A 351 10.61 9.34 -2.37
N ILE A 352 11.14 8.15 -2.65
CA ILE A 352 10.30 6.99 -3.04
C ILE A 352 9.32 6.59 -1.94
N ALA A 353 9.72 6.72 -0.67
CA ALA A 353 8.94 6.24 0.46
C ALA A 353 7.79 7.18 0.85
N CYS A 354 8.06 8.49 0.96
CA CYS A 354 7.07 9.48 1.39
C CYS A 354 6.37 10.18 0.19
N ASN A 355 6.84 9.97 -1.05
CA ASN A 355 6.39 10.66 -2.27
C ASN A 355 6.42 12.20 -2.17
N VAL A 356 7.22 12.75 -1.25
CA VAL A 356 7.43 14.19 -1.12
C VAL A 356 8.33 14.66 -2.27
N ARG A 357 7.89 15.73 -2.93
CA ARG A 357 8.65 16.45 -3.94
C ARG A 357 9.62 17.42 -3.25
N ILE A 358 10.88 17.31 -3.60
CA ILE A 358 12.00 18.01 -3.00
C ILE A 358 12.48 19.06 -4.00
N PHE A 359 12.60 20.28 -3.50
CA PHE A 359 13.16 21.37 -4.25
C PHE A 359 14.66 21.13 -4.44
N ILE A 360 15.09 20.88 -5.69
CA ILE A 360 16.49 20.50 -6.00
C ILE A 360 17.54 21.44 -5.36
N PRO A 361 17.36 22.78 -5.37
CA PRO A 361 18.31 23.67 -4.70
C PRO A 361 18.46 23.49 -3.18
N SER A 362 17.51 22.85 -2.50
CA SER A 362 17.64 22.50 -1.07
C SER A 362 18.39 21.19 -0.83
N VAL A 363 18.68 20.40 -1.86
CA VAL A 363 19.48 19.19 -1.73
C VAL A 363 20.88 19.57 -1.23
N GLY A 364 21.36 18.84 -0.22
CA GLY A 364 22.56 19.19 0.56
C GLY A 364 22.28 19.93 1.86
N LYS A 365 21.02 20.35 2.12
CA LYS A 365 20.57 20.84 3.42
C LYS A 365 19.89 19.74 4.21
N GLU A 366 20.09 19.76 5.52
CA GLU A 366 19.47 18.82 6.46
C GLU A 366 17.98 19.11 6.68
N GLY A 367 17.27 18.10 7.16
CA GLY A 367 15.88 18.21 7.60
C GLY A 367 14.82 17.70 6.60
N GLY A 368 13.66 17.33 7.13
CA GLY A 368 12.54 16.82 6.32
C GLY A 368 12.85 15.51 5.57
N CYS A 369 12.22 15.31 4.41
CA CYS A 369 12.52 14.19 3.50
C CYS A 369 13.77 14.47 2.60
N ASN A 370 14.59 15.51 2.85
CA ASN A 370 15.80 15.73 2.06
C ASN A 370 16.79 14.55 2.18
N PRO A 371 17.55 14.24 1.12
CA PRO A 371 18.63 13.26 1.19
C PRO A 371 19.67 13.65 2.23
N ILE A 372 20.25 12.66 2.91
CA ILE A 372 21.22 12.92 4.00
C ILE A 372 22.52 13.49 3.41
N PRO A 373 22.91 14.73 3.77
CA PRO A 373 24.14 15.31 3.27
C PRO A 373 25.38 14.69 3.93
N PHE A 374 26.51 14.79 3.25
CA PHE A 374 27.82 14.44 3.79
C PHE A 374 28.90 15.39 3.24
N PRO A 375 30.06 15.52 3.92
CA PRO A 375 31.14 16.39 3.44
C PRO A 375 31.79 15.90 2.14
N TYR A 376 31.96 16.80 1.19
CA TYR A 376 32.72 16.60 -0.05
C TYR A 376 33.42 17.91 -0.44
N GLU A 377 34.44 17.82 -1.29
CA GLU A 377 35.13 18.97 -1.85
C GLU A 377 34.79 19.11 -3.35
N PHE A 378 34.74 20.34 -3.85
CA PHE A 378 34.58 20.63 -5.28
C PHE A 378 35.63 21.65 -5.70
N ASP A 379 36.57 21.23 -6.55
CA ASP A 379 37.70 22.06 -7.00
C ASP A 379 37.41 22.86 -8.29
N GLY A 380 36.16 22.85 -8.74
CA GLY A 380 35.72 23.45 -10.01
C GLY A 380 35.76 22.48 -11.20
N LYS A 381 36.44 21.34 -11.08
CA LYS A 381 36.51 20.30 -12.14
C LYS A 381 35.94 18.98 -11.68
N GLU A 382 36.19 18.59 -10.43
CA GLU A 382 35.80 17.30 -9.87
C GLU A 382 35.19 17.45 -8.48
N VAL A 383 34.23 16.59 -8.18
CA VAL A 383 33.73 16.35 -6.83
C VAL A 383 34.59 15.27 -6.19
N ILE A 384 35.22 15.59 -5.07
CA ILE A 384 36.14 14.71 -4.34
C ILE A 384 35.45 14.27 -3.03
N ILE A 385 35.31 12.97 -2.84
CA ILE A 385 34.63 12.37 -1.69
C ILE A 385 35.57 11.39 -1.01
N LYS A 386 35.85 11.59 0.28
CA LYS A 386 36.71 10.69 1.06
C LYS A 386 35.98 9.37 1.34
N LEU A 387 36.71 8.26 1.28
CA LEU A 387 36.19 6.92 1.62
C LEU A 387 35.61 6.89 3.04
N GLU A 388 36.31 7.52 3.99
CA GLU A 388 35.87 7.60 5.38
C GLU A 388 34.47 8.21 5.51
N THR A 389 34.16 9.24 4.71
CA THR A 389 32.83 9.87 4.67
C THR A 389 31.76 8.86 4.27
N ILE A 390 32.01 8.04 3.24
CA ILE A 390 31.05 7.03 2.76
C ILE A 390 30.89 5.91 3.80
N LEU A 391 31.97 5.47 4.44
CA LEU A 391 31.94 4.45 5.49
C LEU A 391 31.10 4.89 6.70
N LYS A 392 31.14 6.17 7.07
CA LYS A 392 30.27 6.73 8.12
C LYS A 392 28.79 6.68 7.77
N GLY A 393 28.40 6.45 6.52
CA GLY A 393 27.01 6.32 6.10
C GLY A 393 26.45 4.89 6.12
N VAL A 394 27.25 3.88 6.44
CA VAL A 394 26.86 2.45 6.31
C VAL A 394 25.56 2.13 7.05
N HIS A 395 25.35 2.66 8.25
CA HIS A 395 24.14 2.43 9.05
C HIS A 395 22.87 3.02 8.44
N TYR A 396 22.99 3.88 7.41
CA TYR A 396 21.84 4.36 6.65
C TYR A 396 21.36 3.35 5.62
N PHE A 397 22.04 2.23 5.37
CA PHE A 397 21.70 1.25 4.34
C PHE A 397 21.51 -0.14 4.93
N SER A 398 20.59 -0.89 4.33
CA SER A 398 20.24 -2.26 4.75
C SER A 398 20.69 -3.34 3.77
N GLU A 399 21.09 -2.96 2.55
CA GLU A 399 21.50 -3.89 1.49
C GLU A 399 22.92 -4.42 1.74
N VAL A 400 23.06 -5.74 1.87
CA VAL A 400 24.34 -6.46 1.98
C VAL A 400 24.52 -7.37 0.78
N VAL A 401 25.64 -7.23 0.08
CA VAL A 401 26.02 -8.01 -1.11
C VAL A 401 26.92 -9.18 -0.70
N GLU A 402 26.80 -10.32 -1.39
CA GLU A 402 27.67 -11.48 -1.17
C GLU A 402 29.13 -11.10 -1.42
N LYS A 403 29.99 -11.24 -0.40
CA LYS A 403 31.43 -10.96 -0.45
C LYS A 403 32.19 -11.99 0.38
N SER A 404 33.38 -12.35 -0.10
CA SER A 404 34.31 -13.19 0.68
C SER A 404 34.97 -12.31 1.74
N VAL A 405 34.70 -12.62 3.00
CA VAL A 405 35.20 -11.91 4.18
C VAL A 405 36.09 -12.82 5.01
N SER A 406 36.93 -12.24 5.85
CA SER A 406 37.78 -12.99 6.76
C SER A 406 37.16 -13.03 8.15
N ASP A 407 37.13 -14.19 8.78
CA ASP A 407 36.88 -14.31 10.22
C ASP A 407 37.99 -13.55 10.97
N PRO A 408 37.67 -12.58 11.85
CA PRO A 408 38.67 -11.75 12.52
C PRO A 408 39.48 -12.52 13.59
N VAL A 409 39.00 -13.69 14.03
CA VAL A 409 39.66 -14.53 15.04
C VAL A 409 40.49 -15.62 14.38
N SER A 410 39.94 -16.34 13.39
CA SER A 410 40.65 -17.46 12.76
C SER A 410 41.36 -17.11 11.45
N GLY A 411 41.04 -15.98 10.82
CA GLY A 411 41.53 -15.64 9.47
C GLY A 411 40.90 -16.46 8.34
N ALA A 412 39.96 -17.36 8.65
CA ALA A 412 39.30 -18.19 7.65
C ALA A 412 38.47 -17.34 6.69
N LYS A 413 38.53 -17.66 5.38
CA LYS A 413 37.71 -16.99 4.36
C LYS A 413 36.32 -17.59 4.35
N ILE A 414 35.31 -16.78 4.68
CA ILE A 414 33.91 -17.15 4.68
C ILE A 414 33.10 -16.24 3.76
N ILE A 415 31.93 -16.69 3.34
CA ILE A 415 30.98 -15.85 2.59
C ILE A 415 30.08 -15.17 3.63
N ASN A 416 30.06 -13.84 3.64
CA ASN A 416 29.34 -13.04 4.64
C ASN A 416 27.86 -13.44 4.81
N LEU A 417 27.12 -13.64 3.72
CA LEU A 417 25.70 -14.03 3.76
C LEU A 417 25.47 -15.48 4.20
N LYS A 418 26.52 -16.30 4.29
CA LYS A 418 26.47 -17.70 4.72
C LYS A 418 27.10 -17.92 6.10
N ALA A 419 27.57 -16.86 6.75
CA ALA A 419 28.21 -16.97 8.06
C ALA A 419 27.17 -17.37 9.13
N PRO A 420 27.46 -18.35 9.99
CA PRO A 420 26.54 -18.80 11.03
C PRO A 420 26.30 -17.75 12.12
N LYS A 421 27.28 -16.87 12.39
CA LYS A 421 27.19 -15.83 13.41
C LYS A 421 27.74 -14.50 12.91
N THR A 422 27.16 -13.42 13.42
CA THR A 422 27.53 -12.03 13.11
C THR A 422 27.56 -11.18 14.37
N TYR A 423 28.45 -10.21 14.44
CA TYR A 423 28.54 -9.24 15.54
C TYR A 423 28.80 -7.84 15.00
N ILE A 424 28.13 -6.81 15.56
CA ILE A 424 28.34 -5.42 15.15
C ILE A 424 29.22 -4.74 16.20
N PHE A 425 30.36 -4.20 15.78
CA PHE A 425 31.28 -3.46 16.63
C PHE A 425 31.84 -2.24 15.89
N GLY A 426 31.80 -1.06 16.51
CA GLY A 426 32.30 0.19 15.88
C GLY A 426 31.62 0.54 14.54
N GLY A 427 30.33 0.21 14.37
CA GLY A 427 29.60 0.42 13.10
C GLY A 427 29.93 -0.56 11.98
N LYS A 428 30.83 -1.53 12.22
CA LYS A 428 31.21 -2.57 11.27
C LYS A 428 30.60 -3.92 11.66
N THR A 429 30.15 -4.68 10.67
CA THR A 429 29.62 -6.05 10.86
C THR A 429 30.73 -7.06 10.65
N TYR A 430 31.00 -7.87 11.68
CA TYR A 430 31.95 -8.96 11.66
C TYR A 430 31.22 -10.29 11.49
N TYR A 431 31.81 -11.20 10.74
CA TYR A 431 31.26 -12.52 10.41
C TYR A 431 32.18 -13.61 10.95
N PHE A 432 31.59 -14.68 11.49
CA PHE A 432 32.35 -15.74 12.17
C PHE A 432 32.02 -17.10 11.58
N GLU A 433 33.04 -17.95 11.44
CA GLU A 433 32.91 -19.31 10.95
C GLU A 433 32.21 -20.24 11.96
N ASN A 434 32.35 -19.98 13.27
CA ASN A 434 31.83 -20.84 14.32
C ASN A 434 31.51 -20.05 15.62
N GLU A 435 30.79 -20.70 16.54
CA GLU A 435 30.37 -20.09 17.81
C GLU A 435 31.55 -19.69 18.71
N ALA A 436 32.64 -20.48 18.69
CA ALA A 436 33.79 -20.25 19.54
C ALA A 436 34.52 -18.94 19.18
N ASN A 437 34.69 -18.68 17.88
CA ASN A 437 35.25 -17.42 17.39
C ASN A 437 34.34 -16.23 17.71
N TYR A 438 33.02 -16.42 17.57
CA TYR A 438 32.03 -15.39 17.90
C TYR A 438 32.09 -14.99 19.38
N GLU A 439 32.05 -15.96 20.31
CA GLU A 439 32.11 -15.66 21.75
C GLU A 439 33.46 -15.05 22.14
N ARG A 440 34.57 -15.53 21.56
CA ARG A 440 35.91 -14.97 21.82
C ARG A 440 36.04 -13.53 21.34
N PHE A 441 35.47 -13.19 20.19
CA PHE A 441 35.42 -11.81 19.72
C PHE A 441 34.54 -10.95 20.62
N LYS A 442 33.37 -11.44 21.02
CA LYS A 442 32.42 -10.72 21.86
C LYS A 442 32.96 -10.41 23.26
N GLU A 443 33.81 -11.28 23.82
CA GLU A 443 34.48 -11.06 25.11
C GLU A 443 35.51 -9.92 25.07
N ASN A 444 36.25 -9.78 23.96
CA ASN A 444 37.22 -8.70 23.79
C ASN A 444 37.31 -8.25 22.32
N PRO A 445 36.35 -7.45 21.83
CA PRO A 445 36.30 -7.04 20.42
C PRO A 445 37.50 -6.18 20.03
N GLU A 446 37.98 -5.33 20.95
CA GLU A 446 39.08 -4.39 20.71
C GLU A 446 40.39 -5.10 20.37
N ALA A 447 40.62 -6.30 20.94
CA ALA A 447 41.81 -7.10 20.64
C ALA A 447 41.88 -7.58 19.19
N PHE A 448 40.74 -7.68 18.49
CA PHE A 448 40.66 -8.17 17.12
C PHE A 448 40.30 -7.07 16.10
N ALA A 449 39.55 -6.04 16.53
CA ALA A 449 38.99 -5.01 15.68
C ALA A 449 39.59 -3.60 15.90
N GLY A 450 40.42 -3.40 16.94
CA GLY A 450 40.92 -2.08 17.34
C GLY A 450 39.87 -1.23 18.07
N GLU A 451 40.11 0.07 18.23
CA GLU A 451 39.19 0.99 18.92
C GLU A 451 37.88 1.17 18.15
N ALA A 452 36.76 1.22 18.89
CA ALA A 452 35.44 1.46 18.31
C ALA A 452 35.32 2.91 17.83
N THR A 453 35.14 3.12 16.54
CA THR A 453 34.68 4.41 16.01
C THR A 453 33.17 4.54 16.24
N HIS A 454 32.74 5.68 16.78
CA HIS A 454 31.32 5.92 17.05
C HIS A 454 30.54 6.05 15.74
N ALA A 455 29.61 5.13 15.49
CA ALA A 455 28.63 5.23 14.42
C ALA A 455 27.35 5.94 14.93
N HIS A 456 26.85 6.90 14.17
CA HIS A 456 25.61 7.61 14.48
C HIS A 456 24.40 6.76 14.07
N TRP A 457 23.53 6.36 14.99
CA TRP A 457 22.37 5.54 14.63
C TRP A 457 21.23 6.39 14.04
N ARG A 458 20.42 5.81 13.13
CA ARG A 458 19.22 6.49 12.56
C ARG A 458 18.32 7.14 13.61
N ALA A 459 18.19 6.53 14.80
CA ALA A 459 17.38 7.04 15.91
C ALA A 459 17.96 8.28 16.61
N GLN A 460 19.22 8.63 16.38
CA GLN A 460 19.92 9.73 17.04
C GLN A 460 19.80 11.07 16.29
N GLY A 461 19.16 11.08 15.12
CA GLY A 461 19.10 12.26 14.24
C GLY A 461 20.44 12.54 13.55
N TYR A 462 20.48 13.57 12.70
CA TYR A 462 21.75 14.07 12.16
C TYR A 462 22.46 14.85 13.28
N LYS A 463 23.73 14.54 13.53
CA LYS A 463 24.65 15.38 14.28
C LYS A 463 25.70 15.87 13.30
N ALA A 464 25.89 17.18 13.21
CA ALA A 464 27.00 17.73 12.44
C ALA A 464 28.28 17.05 12.93
N MET A 465 29.04 16.46 12.00
CA MET A 465 30.36 15.95 12.35
C MET A 465 31.17 17.16 12.81
N GLU A 466 31.54 17.18 14.09
CA GLU A 466 32.47 18.19 14.59
C GLU A 466 33.72 18.12 13.72
N GLU A 467 34.05 19.24 13.08
CA GLU A 467 35.35 19.41 12.44
C GLU A 467 36.40 19.24 13.54
N THR A 468 37.01 18.06 13.62
CA THR A 468 38.26 17.90 14.36
C THR A 468 39.28 18.81 13.71
N LYS A 469 39.52 19.95 14.37
CA LYS A 469 40.57 20.92 14.07
C LYS A 469 41.95 20.29 14.07
#